data_AF-A0A957FFL7-F1
#
_entry.id   AF-A0A957FFL7-F1
#
_cell.length_a   1.000
_cell.length_b   1.000
_cell.length_c   1.000
_cell.angle_alpha   90.00
_cell.angle_beta   90.00
_cell.angle_gamma   90.00
#
_symmetry.space_group_name_H-M   'P 1'
#
loop_
_entity.id
_entity.type
_entity.pdbx_description
1 polymer ?
#
loop_
_entity_poly.entity_id
_entity_poly.type
_entity_poly.pdbx_seq_one_letter_code
_entity_poly.pdbx_strand_id
1 'polypeptide(L)'
;MAKKNSYHHGDLKNALIKAGIEILAKDGVGGLSLRKVAQRAGVSHAAPYAHFADKQALIAAISTEGFRQLYEQVLTVADAHAANPAQQLLEAAWTYVQFATHDPDQFKIMFS
;
A
#
# COMPACT_ATOMS: atom_id res chain seq x y z
N MET A 1 -6.69 -18.92 31.49
CA MET A 1 -5.48 -18.09 31.26
C MET A 1 -5.50 -17.63 29.82
N ALA A 2 -5.70 -16.34 29.57
CA ALA A 2 -5.80 -15.79 28.22
C ALA A 2 -4.42 -15.71 27.56
N LYS A 3 -4.26 -16.35 26.40
CA LYS A 3 -3.03 -16.35 25.60
C LYS A 3 -2.80 -14.94 25.05
N LYS A 4 -1.78 -14.24 25.55
CA LYS A 4 -1.26 -13.00 24.94
C LYS A 4 -0.81 -13.34 23.52
N ASN A 5 -1.60 -12.99 22.52
CA ASN A 5 -1.16 -13.07 21.14
C ASN A 5 0.01 -12.10 20.96
N SER A 6 1.14 -12.66 20.57
CA SER A 6 2.35 -11.97 20.17
C SER A 6 2.00 -10.94 19.10
N TYR A 7 1.91 -9.67 19.51
CA TYR A 7 1.86 -8.53 18.60
C TYR A 7 3.19 -8.51 17.85
N HIS A 8 3.21 -9.09 16.66
CA HIS A 8 4.33 -8.95 15.76
C HIS A 8 4.38 -7.47 15.34
N HIS A 9 5.51 -6.80 15.54
CA HIS A 9 5.68 -5.38 15.18
C HIS A 9 5.34 -5.04 13.70
N GLY A 10 5.23 -6.05 12.83
CA GLY A 10 4.72 -5.90 11.46
C GLY A 10 3.20 -5.81 11.33
N ASP A 11 2.41 -6.40 12.24
CA ASP A 11 0.94 -6.42 12.15
C ASP A 11 0.37 -5.00 12.30
N LEU A 12 0.87 -4.25 13.29
CA LEU A 12 0.46 -2.86 13.48
C LEU A 12 0.89 -1.96 12.31
N LYS A 13 2.15 -2.04 11.88
CA LYS A 13 2.64 -1.24 10.75
C LYS A 13 1.81 -1.49 9.48
N ASN A 14 1.54 -2.77 9.17
CA ASN A 14 0.75 -3.15 8.00
C ASN A 14 -0.72 -2.74 8.15
N ALA A 15 -1.32 -2.87 9.33
CA ALA A 15 -2.67 -2.39 9.59
C ALA A 15 -2.79 -0.88 9.40
N LEU A 16 -1.79 -0.10 9.82
CA LEU A 16 -1.73 1.34 9.60
C LEU A 16 -1.55 1.68 8.10
N ILE A 17 -0.72 0.96 7.36
CA ILE A 17 -0.56 1.13 5.90
C ILE A 17 -1.90 0.85 5.20
N LYS A 18 -2.55 -0.27 5.52
CA LYS A 18 -3.84 -0.65 4.95
C LYS A 18 -4.93 0.39 5.24
N ALA A 19 -5.02 0.84 6.49
CA ALA A 19 -5.94 1.91 6.87
C ALA A 19 -5.63 3.24 6.13
N GLY A 20 -4.35 3.53 5.87
CA GLY A 20 -3.92 4.66 5.06
C GLY A 20 -4.37 4.56 3.60
N ILE A 21 -4.23 3.39 2.98
CA ILE A 21 -4.72 3.11 1.62
C ILE A 21 -6.24 3.29 1.54
N GLU A 22 -6.99 2.78 2.52
CA GLU A 22 -8.45 2.93 2.56
C GLU A 22 -8.89 4.39 2.72
N ILE A 23 -8.15 5.20 3.50
CA ILE A 23 -8.41 6.64 3.63
C ILE A 23 -8.08 7.34 2.32
N LEU A 24 -6.97 6.96 1.67
CA LEU A 24 -6.53 7.55 0.41
C LEU A 24 -7.57 7.36 -0.70
N ALA A 25 -8.09 6.15 -0.86
CA ALA A 25 -9.12 5.83 -1.85
C ALA A 25 -10.43 6.59 -1.64
N LYS A 26 -10.72 7.01 -0.39
CA LYS A 26 -11.97 7.70 -0.04
C LYS A 26 -11.86 9.22 0.00
N ASP A 27 -10.81 9.73 0.62
CA ASP A 27 -10.64 11.14 0.99
C ASP A 27 -9.43 11.79 0.31
N GLY A 28 -8.69 11.05 -0.54
CA GLY A 28 -7.46 11.50 -1.17
C GLY A 28 -6.31 11.80 -0.20
N VAL A 29 -5.20 12.31 -0.73
CA VAL A 29 -3.99 12.63 0.06
C VAL A 29 -4.26 13.67 1.16
N GLY A 30 -5.19 14.60 0.90
CA GLY A 30 -5.62 15.62 1.87
C GLY A 30 -6.28 15.01 3.12
N GLY A 31 -6.97 13.87 2.95
CA GLY A 31 -7.58 13.12 4.04
C GLY A 31 -6.59 12.39 4.94
N LEU A 32 -5.36 12.14 4.48
CA LEU A 32 -4.39 11.29 5.18
C LEU A 32 -3.73 12.01 6.38
N SER A 33 -3.76 11.36 7.55
CA SER A 33 -3.02 11.78 8.74
C SER A 33 -2.79 10.60 9.68
N LEU A 34 -1.73 10.63 10.49
CA LEU A 34 -1.44 9.59 11.49
C LEU A 34 -2.61 9.34 12.45
N ARG A 35 -3.31 10.42 12.87
CA ARG A 35 -4.47 10.29 13.77
C ARG A 35 -5.65 9.57 13.13
N LYS A 36 -6.01 9.94 11.89
CA LYS A 36 -7.12 9.28 11.17
C LYS A 36 -6.80 7.82 10.88
N VAL A 37 -5.54 7.53 10.52
CA VAL A 37 -5.08 6.16 10.29
C VAL A 37 -5.13 5.33 11.57
N ALA A 38 -4.70 5.87 12.71
CA ALA A 38 -4.84 5.21 14.02
C ALA A 38 -6.30 4.86 14.33
N GLN A 39 -7.18 5.85 14.17
CA GLN A 39 -8.61 5.70 14.41
C GLN A 39 -9.20 4.61 13.50
N ARG A 40 -8.86 4.64 12.22
CA ARG A 40 -9.35 3.67 11.23
C ARG A 40 -8.83 2.25 11.48
N ALA A 41 -7.59 2.12 11.95
CA ALA A 41 -6.98 0.87 12.36
C ALA A 41 -7.44 0.38 13.75
N GLY A 42 -8.27 1.14 14.46
CA GLY A 42 -8.80 0.75 15.78
C GLY A 42 -7.77 0.80 16.91
N VAL A 43 -6.71 1.60 16.75
CA VAL A 43 -5.60 1.71 17.73
C VAL A 43 -5.53 3.10 18.35
N SER A 44 -4.76 3.25 19.43
CA SER A 44 -4.58 4.54 20.10
C SER A 44 -3.89 5.56 19.18
N HIS A 45 -4.20 6.84 19.34
CA HIS A 45 -3.61 7.92 18.52
C HIS A 45 -2.08 8.02 18.65
N ALA A 46 -1.48 7.51 19.72
CA ALA A 46 -0.03 7.48 19.91
C ALA A 46 0.65 6.32 19.17
N ALA A 47 -0.07 5.23 18.87
CA ALA A 47 0.49 4.02 18.29
C ALA A 47 1.22 4.20 16.94
N PRO A 48 0.74 5.03 15.99
CA PRO A 48 1.44 5.21 14.72
C PRO A 48 2.83 5.82 14.85
N TYR A 49 3.06 6.65 15.88
CA TYR A 49 4.35 7.34 16.07
C TYR A 49 5.50 6.39 16.40
N ALA A 50 5.20 5.15 16.82
CA ALA A 50 6.21 4.10 16.98
C ALA A 50 6.75 3.56 15.63
N HIS A 51 6.03 3.79 14.53
CA HIS A 51 6.35 3.27 13.20
C HIS A 51 6.60 4.36 12.15
N PHE A 52 5.98 5.52 12.32
CA PHE A 52 6.03 6.63 11.38
C PHE A 52 6.31 7.92 12.14
N ALA A 53 7.45 8.55 11.84
CA ALA A 53 7.82 9.82 12.46
C ALA A 53 6.80 10.93 12.13
N ASP A 54 6.26 10.92 10.92
CA ASP A 54 5.32 11.91 10.43
C ASP A 54 4.40 11.34 9.31
N LYS A 55 3.60 12.22 8.70
CA LYS A 55 2.74 11.89 7.56
C LYS A 55 3.55 11.43 6.34
N GLN A 56 4.75 11.96 6.11
CA GLN A 56 5.56 11.61 4.95
C GLN A 56 6.16 10.21 5.08
N ALA A 57 6.60 9.82 6.28
CA ALA A 57 7.02 8.45 6.56
C ALA A 57 5.91 7.42 6.30
N LEU A 58 4.66 7.78 6.62
CA LEU A 58 3.49 6.96 6.28
C LEU A 58 3.26 6.91 4.76
N ILE A 59 3.31 8.04 4.07
CA ILE A 59 3.16 8.12 2.61
C ILE A 59 4.21 7.23 1.93
N ALA A 60 5.49 7.36 2.29
CA ALA A 60 6.56 6.54 1.75
C ALA A 60 6.33 5.03 1.95
N ALA A 61 5.79 4.63 3.10
CA ALA A 61 5.45 3.24 3.37
C ALA A 61 4.26 2.74 2.53
N ILE A 62 3.23 3.57 2.33
CA ILE A 62 2.12 3.28 1.42
C ILE A 62 2.62 3.18 -0.03
N SER A 63 3.48 4.10 -0.46
CA SER A 63 4.09 4.10 -1.79
C SER A 63 4.91 2.83 -2.02
N THR A 64 5.72 2.42 -1.03
CA THR A 64 6.50 1.18 -1.08
C THR A 64 5.60 -0.04 -1.26
N GLU A 65 4.49 -0.09 -0.52
CA GLU A 65 3.51 -1.17 -0.63
C GLU A 65 2.81 -1.17 -2.00
N GLY A 66 2.48 0.01 -2.54
CA GLY A 66 1.95 0.14 -3.90
C GLY A 66 2.91 -0.37 -4.97
N PHE A 67 4.20 -0.01 -4.90
CA PHE A 67 5.22 -0.53 -5.83
C PHE A 67 5.41 -2.03 -5.70
N ARG A 68 5.37 -2.57 -4.47
CA ARG A 68 5.45 -4.03 -4.24
C ARG A 68 4.30 -4.75 -4.93
N GLN A 69 3.07 -4.28 -4.76
CA GLN A 69 1.88 -4.87 -5.40
C GLN A 69 1.96 -4.78 -6.93
N LEU A 70 2.34 -3.63 -7.47
CA LEU A 70 2.52 -3.45 -8.91
C LEU A 70 3.58 -4.41 -9.46
N TYR A 71 4.74 -4.51 -8.79
CA TYR A 71 5.81 -5.41 -9.19
C TYR A 71 5.35 -6.87 -9.21
N GLU A 72 4.65 -7.33 -8.17
CA GLU A 72 4.14 -8.70 -8.06
C GLU A 72 3.13 -9.02 -9.18
N GLN A 73 2.22 -8.09 -9.49
CA GLN A 73 1.24 -8.25 -10.56
C GLN A 73 1.91 -8.33 -11.94
N VAL A 74 2.83 -7.39 -12.23
CA VAL A 74 3.57 -7.36 -13.50
C VAL A 74 4.41 -8.61 -13.67
N LEU A 75 5.12 -9.05 -12.62
CA LEU A 75 5.96 -10.25 -12.67
C LEU A 75 5.11 -11.50 -12.94
N THR A 76 3.99 -11.65 -12.23
CA THR A 76 3.07 -12.79 -12.40
C THR A 76 2.58 -12.91 -13.84
N VAL A 77 2.16 -11.78 -14.44
CA VAL A 77 1.66 -11.72 -15.81
C VAL A 77 2.80 -11.95 -16.81
N ALA A 78 3.97 -11.34 -16.59
CA ALA A 78 5.11 -11.51 -17.47
C ALA A 78 5.60 -12.97 -17.49
N ASP A 79 5.66 -13.64 -16.34
CA ASP A 79 6.08 -15.03 -16.23
C ASP A 79 5.12 -15.98 -16.96
N ALA A 80 3.81 -15.69 -16.94
CA ALA A 80 2.81 -16.45 -17.69
C ALA A 80 3.02 -16.40 -19.22
N HIS A 81 3.74 -15.40 -19.72
CA HIS A 81 4.00 -15.18 -21.15
C HIS A 81 5.48 -15.32 -21.53
N ALA A 82 6.31 -15.93 -20.68
CA ALA A 82 7.77 -16.01 -20.87
C ALA A 82 8.24 -16.64 -22.21
N ALA A 83 7.41 -17.47 -22.85
CA ALA A 83 7.72 -18.08 -24.14
C ALA A 83 7.50 -17.15 -25.35
N ASN A 84 6.88 -15.98 -25.16
CA ASN A 84 6.57 -15.02 -26.22
C ASN A 84 6.94 -13.59 -25.76
N PRO A 85 8.15 -13.10 -26.08
CA PRO A 85 8.63 -11.80 -25.59
C PRO A 85 7.74 -10.61 -25.97
N ALA A 86 7.10 -10.63 -27.15
CA ALA A 86 6.21 -9.56 -27.58
C ALA A 86 4.93 -9.53 -26.74
N GLN A 87 4.34 -10.69 -26.48
CA GLN A 87 3.16 -10.80 -25.62
C GLN A 87 3.48 -10.52 -24.15
N GLN A 88 4.62 -11.01 -23.67
CA GLN A 88 5.12 -10.71 -22.32
C GLN A 88 5.21 -9.21 -22.07
N LEU A 89 5.82 -8.46 -23.00
CA LEU A 89 5.92 -7.01 -22.90
C LEU A 89 4.54 -6.34 -22.94
N LEU A 90 3.67 -6.75 -23.86
CA LEU A 90 2.33 -6.18 -24.00
C LEU A 90 1.50 -6.34 -22.72
N GLU A 91 1.47 -7.55 -22.17
CA GLU A 91 0.65 -7.87 -20.99
C GLU A 91 1.22 -7.23 -19.71
N ALA A 92 2.55 -7.16 -19.58
CA ALA A 92 3.21 -6.40 -18.51
C ALA A 92 2.87 -4.90 -18.58
N ALA A 93 2.94 -4.29 -19.76
CA ALA A 93 2.60 -2.88 -19.96
C ALA A 93 1.11 -2.62 -19.72
N TRP A 94 0.24 -3.53 -20.17
CA TRP A 94 -1.19 -3.44 -19.91
C TRP A 94 -1.52 -3.53 -18.42
N THR A 95 -0.88 -4.45 -17.69
CA THR A 95 -1.03 -4.59 -16.23
C THR A 95 -0.61 -3.31 -15.50
N TYR A 96 0.49 -2.67 -15.92
CA TYR A 96 0.91 -1.38 -15.38
C TYR A 96 -0.17 -0.29 -15.57
N VAL A 97 -0.74 -0.19 -16.78
CA VAL A 97 -1.79 0.80 -17.07
C VAL A 97 -3.08 0.48 -16.31
N GLN A 98 -3.45 -0.79 -16.17
CA GLN A 98 -4.61 -1.22 -15.38
C GLN A 98 -4.44 -0.86 -13.91
N PHE A 99 -3.25 -1.08 -13.34
CA PHE A 99 -2.96 -0.70 -11.96
C PHE A 99 -3.13 0.82 -11.77
N ALA A 100 -2.57 1.63 -12.69
CA ALA A 100 -2.66 3.08 -12.64
C ALA A 100 -4.08 3.63 -12.78
N THR A 101 -4.96 2.91 -13.48
CA THR A 101 -6.34 3.34 -13.76
C THR A 101 -7.35 2.81 -12.75
N HIS A 102 -7.05 1.73 -12.01
CA HIS A 102 -7.93 1.17 -11.00
C HIS A 102 -8.07 2.06 -9.75
N ASP A 103 -6.95 2.60 -9.25
CA ASP A 103 -6.93 3.58 -8.15
C ASP A 103 -5.93 4.71 -8.47
N PRO A 104 -6.37 5.77 -9.18
CA PRO A 104 -5.50 6.86 -9.58
C PRO A 104 -4.88 7.63 -8.43
N ASP A 105 -5.52 7.67 -7.25
CA ASP A 105 -5.01 8.43 -6.11
C ASP A 105 -3.96 7.64 -5.34
N GLN A 106 -4.14 6.32 -5.21
CA GLN A 106 -3.08 5.41 -4.76
C GLN A 106 -1.87 5.46 -5.69
N PHE A 107 -2.10 5.43 -7.01
CA PHE A 107 -1.03 5.49 -7.98
C PHE A 107 -0.25 6.82 -7.93
N LYS A 108 -0.92 7.96 -7.81
CA LYS A 108 -0.24 9.27 -7.68
C LYS A 108 0.64 9.35 -6.44
N ILE A 109 0.19 8.77 -5.32
CA ILE A 109 0.97 8.76 -4.07
C ILE A 109 2.29 8.00 -4.24
N MET A 110 2.32 6.96 -5.07
CA MET A 110 3.55 6.20 -5.29
C MET A 110 4.69 7.06 -5.82
N PHE A 111 4.39 8.18 -6.48
CA PHE A 111 5.38 9.10 -7.06
C PHE A 111 5.50 10.44 -6.32
N SER A 112 4.96 10.54 -5.09
CA SER A 112 4.96 11.76 -4.27
C SER A 112 6.08 11.79 -3.23
#